data_AF-A0A8H7DFR8-F1
#
_entry.id   AF-A0A8H7DFR8-F1
#
_cell.length_a   1.000
_cell.length_b   1.000
_cell.length_c   1.000
_cell.angle_alpha   90.00
_cell.angle_beta   90.00
_cell.angle_gamma   90.00
#
_symmetry.space_group_name_H-M   'P 1'
#
loop_
_entity.id
_entity.type
_entity.pdbx_description
1 polymer ?
#
loop_
_entity_poly.entity_id
_entity_poly.type
_entity_poly.pdbx_seq_one_letter_code
_entity_poly.pdbx_strand_id
1 'polypeptide(L)'
;MDVTGKIMLASWRGARLEVVQVVRGVVDHVLKDPEASDVVLYNRAKGLLITGAIFKSTIPDESDEERRELERMVAEAALPKSKQAATRAAKAKREQMLQNEKEKAAASAPPPTSN
;
A
#
# COMPACT_ATOMS: atom_id res chain seq x y z
N MET A 1 11.89 9.83 -11.72
CA MET A 1 11.09 8.78 -11.07
C MET A 1 9.60 9.15 -10.88
N ASP A 2 9.17 10.39 -11.15
CA ASP A 2 7.80 10.88 -10.86
C ASP A 2 6.70 10.36 -11.81
N VAL A 3 7.04 9.98 -13.05
CA VAL A 3 6.03 9.53 -14.05
C VAL A 3 5.58 8.09 -13.80
N THR A 4 6.50 7.17 -13.49
CA THR A 4 6.19 5.76 -13.23
C THR A 4 5.24 5.59 -12.05
N GLY A 5 5.49 6.26 -10.92
CA GLY A 5 4.60 6.21 -9.75
C GLY A 5 3.22 6.80 -10.04
N LYS A 6 3.14 7.86 -10.87
CA LYS A 6 1.86 8.44 -11.30
C LYS A 6 1.07 7.51 -12.23
N ILE A 7 1.76 6.81 -13.14
CA ILE A 7 1.13 5.78 -14.00
C ILE A 7 0.62 4.65 -13.12
N MET A 8 1.43 4.12 -12.21
CA MET A 8 0.99 3.09 -11.26
C MET A 8 -0.20 3.53 -10.42
N LEU A 9 -0.20 4.77 -9.92
CA LEU A 9 -1.34 5.32 -9.17
C LEU A 9 -2.61 5.42 -10.04
N ALA A 10 -2.48 5.81 -11.30
CA ALA A 10 -3.61 5.84 -12.23
C ALA A 10 -4.15 4.44 -12.51
N SER A 11 -3.27 3.47 -12.79
CA SER A 11 -3.63 2.06 -12.99
C SER A 11 -4.28 1.46 -11.75
N TRP A 12 -3.75 1.72 -10.54
CA TRP A 12 -4.33 1.29 -9.27
C TRP A 12 -5.75 1.85 -9.08
N ARG A 13 -5.96 3.13 -9.39
CA ARG A 13 -7.30 3.74 -9.31
C ARG A 13 -8.25 3.12 -10.33
N GLY A 14 -7.79 2.83 -11.54
CA GLY A 14 -8.57 2.13 -12.56
C GLY A 14 -9.01 0.74 -12.08
N ALA A 15 -8.05 -0.10 -11.70
CA ALA A 15 -8.32 -1.44 -11.18
C ALA A 15 -9.25 -1.41 -9.95
N ARG A 16 -9.04 -0.47 -9.01
CA ARG A 16 -9.92 -0.29 -7.86
C ARG A 16 -11.34 0.08 -8.28
N LEU A 17 -11.52 0.96 -9.27
CA LEU A 17 -12.85 1.34 -9.75
C LEU A 17 -13.55 0.15 -10.39
N GLU A 18 -12.87 -0.62 -11.24
CA GLU A 18 -13.43 -1.82 -11.87
C GLU A 18 -13.90 -2.84 -10.83
N VAL A 19 -13.03 -3.18 -9.88
CA VAL A 19 -13.36 -4.13 -8.79
C VAL A 19 -14.55 -3.63 -7.99
N VAL A 20 -14.57 -2.35 -7.61
CA VAL A 20 -15.67 -1.79 -6.80
C VAL A 20 -16.99 -1.79 -7.59
N GLN A 21 -16.97 -1.50 -8.89
CA GLN A 21 -18.19 -1.56 -9.72
C GLN A 21 -18.75 -2.97 -9.81
N VAL A 22 -17.88 -3.98 -10.03
CA VAL A 22 -18.28 -5.39 -10.04
C VAL A 22 -18.85 -5.80 -8.69
N VAL A 23 -18.17 -5.49 -7.59
CA VAL A 23 -18.62 -5.82 -6.23
C VAL A 23 -19.98 -5.18 -5.93
N ARG A 24 -20.22 -3.92 -6.34
CA ARG A 24 -21.54 -3.29 -6.20
C ARG A 24 -22.62 -4.06 -6.94
N GLY A 25 -22.35 -4.44 -8.19
CA GLY A 25 -23.26 -5.28 -8.97
C GLY A 25 -23.58 -6.58 -8.24
N VAL A 26 -22.57 -7.30 -7.75
CA VAL A 26 -22.77 -8.56 -7.00
C VAL A 26 -23.61 -8.33 -5.74
N VAL A 27 -23.32 -7.29 -4.96
CA VAL A 27 -24.08 -6.98 -3.74
C VAL A 27 -25.54 -6.69 -4.05
N ASP A 28 -25.83 -5.95 -5.12
CA ASP A 28 -27.19 -5.68 -5.56
C ASP A 28 -27.93 -6.98 -5.93
N HIS A 29 -27.31 -7.89 -6.68
CA HIS A 29 -27.93 -9.18 -7.03
C HIS A 29 -28.15 -10.06 -5.80
N VAL A 30 -27.24 -10.05 -4.84
CA VAL A 30 -27.34 -10.85 -3.62
C VAL A 30 -28.46 -10.34 -2.70
N LEU A 31 -28.62 -9.02 -2.57
CA LEU A 31 -29.52 -8.39 -1.62
C LEU A 31 -30.91 -8.05 -2.18
N LYS A 32 -31.08 -7.98 -3.49
CA LYS A 32 -32.32 -7.54 -4.16
C LYS A 32 -32.93 -8.62 -5.06
N ASP A 33 -32.66 -9.88 -4.74
CA ASP A 33 -33.21 -11.05 -5.43
C ASP A 33 -34.73 -11.17 -5.14
N PRO A 34 -35.61 -10.95 -6.15
CA PRO A 34 -37.06 -10.95 -5.93
C PRO A 34 -37.65 -12.34 -5.73
N GLU A 35 -36.91 -13.41 -6.07
CA GLU A 35 -37.36 -14.80 -5.92
C GLU A 35 -37.01 -15.36 -4.53
N ALA A 36 -36.13 -14.68 -3.79
CA ALA A 36 -35.71 -15.09 -2.45
C ALA A 36 -36.69 -14.58 -1.36
N SER A 37 -36.87 -15.38 -0.31
CA SER A 37 -37.62 -14.94 0.86
C SER A 37 -36.81 -13.95 1.72
N ASP A 38 -37.50 -13.13 2.51
CA ASP A 38 -36.88 -12.16 3.43
C ASP A 38 -35.85 -12.80 4.36
N VAL A 39 -36.12 -14.02 4.84
CA VAL A 39 -35.20 -14.76 5.72
C VAL A 39 -33.90 -15.10 4.98
N VAL A 40 -33.99 -15.50 3.71
CA VAL A 40 -32.81 -15.78 2.88
C VAL A 40 -32.01 -14.50 2.62
N LEU A 41 -32.68 -13.40 2.26
CA LEU A 41 -32.03 -12.10 2.04
C LEU A 41 -31.32 -11.59 3.30
N TYR A 42 -31.97 -11.73 4.47
CA TYR A 42 -31.38 -11.36 5.76
C TYR A 42 -30.12 -12.18 6.09
N ASN A 43 -30.16 -13.49 5.84
CA ASN A 43 -28.99 -14.35 6.04
C ASN A 43 -27.85 -14.04 5.04
N ARG A 44 -28.17 -13.70 3.79
CA ARG A 44 -27.20 -13.23 2.79
C ARG A 44 -26.54 -11.92 3.24
N ALA A 45 -27.31 -10.96 3.77
CA ALA A 45 -26.77 -9.72 4.31
C ALA A 45 -25.81 -9.96 5.48
N LYS A 46 -26.14 -10.88 6.41
CA LYS A 46 -25.23 -11.30 7.46
C LYS A 46 -23.94 -11.92 6.90
N GLY A 47 -24.06 -12.78 5.89
CA GLY A 47 -22.91 -13.37 5.20
C GLY A 47 -21.97 -12.30 4.63
N LEU A 48 -22.52 -11.28 3.94
CA LEU A 48 -21.73 -10.17 3.42
C LEU A 48 -20.99 -9.38 4.51
N LEU A 49 -21.62 -9.15 5.67
CA LEU A 49 -20.97 -8.49 6.80
C LEU A 49 -19.78 -9.31 7.33
N ILE A 50 -19.93 -10.63 7.47
CA ILE A 50 -18.87 -11.53 7.92
C ILE A 50 -17.71 -11.53 6.92
N THR A 51 -18.00 -11.71 5.63
CA THR A 51 -16.98 -11.67 4.55
C THR A 51 -16.23 -10.33 4.55
N GLY A 52 -16.95 -9.22 4.67
CA GLY A 52 -16.34 -7.89 4.78
C GLY A 52 -15.43 -7.75 6.00
N ALA A 53 -15.83 -8.32 7.14
CA ALA A 53 -15.00 -8.35 8.35
C ALA A 53 -13.71 -9.16 8.14
N ILE A 54 -13.81 -10.33 7.53
CA ILE A 54 -12.65 -11.20 7.22
C ILE A 54 -11.66 -10.46 6.31
N PHE A 55 -12.13 -9.88 5.19
CA PHE A 55 -11.25 -9.15 4.28
C PHE A 55 -10.61 -7.93 4.95
N LYS A 56 -11.35 -7.22 5.80
CA LYS A 56 -10.82 -6.08 6.57
C LYS A 56 -9.75 -6.51 7.58
N SER A 57 -9.84 -7.72 8.14
CA SER A 57 -8.86 -8.24 9.10
C SER A 57 -7.65 -8.91 8.45
N THR A 58 -7.57 -8.98 7.12
CA THR A 58 -6.40 -9.55 6.45
C THR A 58 -5.15 -8.72 6.73
N ILE A 59 -4.02 -9.40 6.91
CA ILE A 59 -2.72 -8.80 7.16
C ILE A 59 -1.87 -9.03 5.90
N PRO A 60 -1.19 -8.00 5.37
CA PRO A 60 -0.24 -8.18 4.29
C PRO A 60 0.87 -9.17 4.67
N ASP A 61 1.30 -10.00 3.72
CA ASP A 61 2.51 -10.79 3.88
C ASP A 61 3.72 -9.85 3.80
N GLU A 62 4.46 -9.73 4.89
CA GLU A 62 5.64 -8.85 4.96
C GLU A 62 6.86 -9.43 4.22
N SER A 63 6.84 -10.72 3.84
CA SER A 63 7.91 -11.34 3.07
C SER A 63 7.83 -11.07 1.55
N ASP A 64 6.71 -10.52 1.08
CA ASP A 64 6.49 -10.16 -0.33
C ASP A 64 7.08 -8.78 -0.65
N GLU A 65 8.41 -8.73 -0.83
CA GLU A 65 9.14 -7.47 -1.08
C GLU A 65 8.65 -6.73 -2.34
N GLU A 66 8.26 -7.46 -3.39
CA GLU A 66 7.80 -6.87 -4.65
C GLU A 66 6.49 -6.10 -4.44
N ARG A 67 5.52 -6.73 -3.78
CA ARG A 67 4.26 -6.06 -3.43
C ARG A 67 4.49 -4.84 -2.56
N ARG A 68 5.40 -4.93 -1.58
CA ARG A 68 5.71 -3.81 -0.66
C ARG A 68 6.31 -2.61 -1.40
N GLU A 69 7.21 -2.85 -2.33
CA GLU A 69 7.80 -1.77 -3.13
C GLU A 69 6.76 -1.13 -4.06
N LEU A 70 5.86 -1.91 -4.64
CA LEU A 70 4.71 -1.39 -5.42
C LEU A 70 3.79 -0.51 -4.56
N GLU A 71 3.40 -0.97 -3.37
CA GLU A 71 2.58 -0.21 -2.42
C GLU A 71 3.26 1.12 -2.04
N ARG A 72 4.57 1.09 -1.82
CA ARG A 72 5.37 2.29 -1.51
C ARG A 72 5.39 3.29 -2.66
N MET A 73 5.61 2.84 -3.90
CA MET A 73 5.63 3.72 -5.07
C MET A 73 4.27 4.40 -5.30
N VAL A 74 3.17 3.65 -5.13
CA VAL A 74 1.81 4.20 -5.23
C VAL A 74 1.53 5.19 -4.09
N ALA A 75 1.94 4.86 -2.87
CA ALA A 75 1.77 5.74 -1.71
C ALA A 75 2.54 7.06 -1.86
N GLU A 76 3.81 7.01 -2.31
CA GLU A 76 4.60 8.23 -2.56
C GLU A 76 3.94 9.11 -3.63
N ALA A 77 3.46 8.50 -4.72
CA ALA A 77 2.78 9.21 -5.80
C ALA A 77 1.44 9.83 -5.38
N ALA A 78 0.75 9.24 -4.40
CA ALA A 78 -0.53 9.74 -3.88
C ALA A 78 -0.38 10.95 -2.93
N LEU A 79 0.82 11.20 -2.40
CA LEU A 79 1.06 12.33 -1.51
C LEU A 79 0.88 13.68 -2.25
N PRO A 80 0.35 14.73 -1.59
CA PRO A 80 0.33 16.08 -2.14
C PRO A 80 1.76 16.58 -2.45
N LYS A 81 1.93 17.37 -3.52
CA LYS A 81 3.24 17.90 -3.94
C LYS A 81 4.01 18.60 -2.81
N SER A 82 3.31 19.32 -1.92
CA SER A 82 3.91 19.98 -0.75
C SER A 82 4.51 18.99 0.26
N LYS A 83 3.87 17.83 0.46
CA LYS A 83 4.36 16.78 1.36
C LYS A 83 5.45 15.92 0.71
N GLN A 84 5.41 15.73 -0.61
CA GLN A 84 6.46 15.01 -1.35
C GLN A 84 7.82 15.71 -1.23
N ALA A 85 7.85 17.04 -1.39
CA ALA A 85 9.10 17.82 -1.26
C ALA A 85 9.71 17.70 0.15
N ALA A 86 8.88 17.82 1.20
CA ALA A 86 9.32 17.66 2.59
C ALA A 86 9.85 16.25 2.87
N THR A 87 9.19 15.21 2.35
CA THR A 87 9.59 13.80 2.54
C THR A 87 10.93 13.51 1.85
N ARG A 88 11.13 14.02 0.63
CA ARG A 88 12.40 13.88 -0.10
C ARG A 88 13.55 14.62 0.59
N ALA A 89 13.31 15.84 1.06
CA ALA A 89 14.30 16.62 1.81
C ALA A 89 14.70 15.92 3.12
N ALA A 90 13.74 15.35 3.85
CA ALA A 90 14.00 14.58 5.06
C ALA A 90 14.82 13.31 4.77
N LYS A 91 14.50 12.58 3.69
CA LYS A 91 15.25 11.38 3.28
C LYS A 91 16.69 11.72 2.89
N ALA A 92 16.89 12.76 2.10
CA ALA A 92 18.22 13.23 1.69
C ALA A 92 19.08 13.65 2.90
N LYS A 93 18.49 14.37 3.87
CA LYS A 93 19.18 14.75 5.10
C LYS A 93 19.60 13.54 5.93
N ARG A 94 18.74 12.51 6.03
CA ARG A 94 19.05 11.27 6.76
C ARG A 94 20.17 10.48 6.08
N GLU A 95 20.15 10.36 4.75
CA GLU A 95 21.22 9.70 4.00
C GLU A 95 22.56 10.41 4.17
N GLN A 96 22.57 11.75 4.14
CA GLN A 96 23.78 12.53 4.42
C GLN A 96 24.32 12.32 5.84
N MET A 97 23.43 12.26 6.85
CA MET A 97 23.85 11.99 8.23
C MET A 97 24.49 10.60 8.37
N LEU A 98 23.87 9.57 7.79
CA LEU A 98 24.39 8.19 7.81
C LEU A 98 25.73 8.08 7.07
N GLN A 99 25.88 8.79 5.95
CA GLN A 99 27.14 8.81 5.20
C GLN A 99 28.25 9.48 6.00
N ASN A 100 27.97 10.63 6.62
CA ASN A 100 28.91 11.35 7.49
C ASN A 100 29.31 10.51 8.73
N GLU A 101 28.39 9.75 9.30
CA GLU A 101 28.67 8.83 10.41
C GLU A 101 29.58 7.68 9.97
N LYS A 102 29.33 7.08 8.79
CA LYS A 102 30.20 6.04 8.22
C LYS A 102 31.61 6.57 7.92
N GLU A 103 31.71 7.77 7.36
CA GLU A 103 33.00 8.40 7.05
C GLU A 103 33.80 8.73 8.32
N LYS A 104 33.14 9.21 9.37
CA LYS A 104 33.78 9.42 10.69
C LYS A 104 34.21 8.10 11.35
N ALA A 105 33.41 7.06 11.25
CA ALA A 105 33.77 5.72 11.76
C ALA A 105 34.96 5.12 10.99
N ALA A 106 35.02 5.28 9.67
CA ALA A 106 36.14 4.82 8.85
C ALA A 106 37.44 5.61 9.15
N ALA A 107 37.34 6.92 9.39
CA ALA A 107 38.49 7.77 9.73
C ALA A 107 39.05 7.54 11.14
N SER A 108 38.31 6.84 12.02
CA SER A 108 38.71 6.53 13.40
C SER A 108 39.16 5.07 13.59
N ALA A 109 39.17 4.26 12.54
CA ALA A 109 39.66 2.89 12.58
C ALA A 109 41.20 2.85 12.67
N PRO A 110 41.80 2.16 13.67
CA PRO A 110 43.25 2.07 13.80
C PRO A 110 43.86 1.27 12.64
N PRO A 111 45.10 1.61 12.21
CA PRO A 111 45.75 0.93 11.09
C PRO A 111 45.97 -0.57 11.40
N PRO A 112 45.88 -1.45 10.39
CA PRO A 112 46.15 -2.87 10.57
C PRO A 112 47.60 -3.07 10.99
N THR A 113 47.81 -3.73 12.13
CA THR A 113 49.12 -4.15 12.63
C THR A 113 49.76 -5.10 11.62
N SER A 114 50.86 -4.69 10.97
CA SER A 114 51.70 -5.58 10.16
C SER A 114 52.53 -6.49 11.06
N ASN A 115 52.51 -7.80 10.76
CA ASN A 115 53.40 -8.83 11.30
C ASN A 115 54.74 -8.85 10.55
#